data_AF-W2BYF4-F1
#
_entry.id   AF-W2BYF4-F1
#
_cell.length_a   1.000
_cell.length_b   1.000
_cell.length_c   1.000
_cell.angle_alpha   90.00
_cell.angle_beta   90.00
_cell.angle_gamma   90.00
#
_symmetry.space_group_name_H-M   'P 1'
#
loop_
_entity.id
_entity.type
_entity.pdbx_description
1 polymer ?
#
loop_
_entity_poly.entity_id
_entity_poly.type
_entity_poly.pdbx_seq_one_letter_code
_entity_poly.pdbx_strand_id
1 'polypeptide(L)'
;MTTKKVSEKKRNSLYNLILDNSISWGIGLVAPEIIDEINILNATKKAMTIAIDAAKEKCDLQHLLIDAVSLEEIDIPQTSIIKGDAKSVSIAAASIVAKVYRDNLMINYSKEYPGYAFEKNKGYGTKAHYKGISEKGITPIHRKSFLKKIL
;
A
#
# COMPACT_ATOMS: atom_id res chain seq x y z
N MET A 1 14.61 -8.16 -7.54
CA MET A 1 14.60 -6.78 -8.07
C MET A 1 13.59 -5.99 -7.25
N THR A 2 13.94 -4.82 -6.70
CA THR A 2 12.99 -4.04 -5.87
C THR A 2 12.04 -3.23 -6.74
N THR A 3 10.81 -2.98 -6.28
CA THR A 3 9.81 -2.14 -6.99
C THR A 3 10.35 -0.75 -7.35
N LYS A 4 11.26 -0.23 -6.53
CA LYS A 4 11.94 1.06 -6.71
C LYS A 4 12.87 1.09 -7.93
N LYS A 5 13.36 -0.06 -8.38
CA LYS A 5 14.24 -0.18 -9.57
C LYS A 5 13.46 -0.39 -10.88
N VAL A 6 12.15 -0.64 -10.80
CA VAL A 6 11.29 -0.86 -11.97
C VAL A 6 10.61 0.46 -12.33
N SER A 7 10.65 0.88 -13.60
CA SER A 7 9.99 2.10 -14.06
C SER A 7 8.47 2.02 -13.91
N GLU A 8 7.77 3.15 -13.80
CA GLU A 8 6.30 3.19 -13.67
C GLU A 8 5.60 2.47 -14.83
N LYS A 9 6.02 2.74 -16.07
CA LYS A 9 5.51 2.04 -17.26
C LYS A 9 5.67 0.52 -17.15
N LYS A 10 6.83 0.04 -16.69
CA LYS A 10 7.07 -1.39 -16.52
C LYS A 10 6.27 -1.97 -15.35
N ARG A 11 6.10 -1.25 -14.24
CA ARG A 11 5.25 -1.67 -13.11
C ARG A 11 3.80 -1.82 -13.54
N ASN A 12 3.24 -0.89 -14.31
CA ASN A 12 1.86 -0.99 -14.80
C ASN A 12 1.67 -2.18 -15.74
N SER A 13 2.64 -2.47 -16.61
CA SER A 13 2.61 -3.68 -17.44
C SER A 13 2.69 -4.96 -16.60
N LEU A 14 3.56 -4.99 -15.58
CA LEU A 14 3.69 -6.14 -14.69
C LEU A 14 2.46 -6.32 -13.79
N TYR A 15 1.79 -5.25 -13.39
CA TYR A 15 0.59 -5.29 -12.56
C TYR A 15 -0.49 -6.19 -13.16
N ASN A 16 -0.89 -5.93 -14.41
CA ASN A 16 -1.91 -6.75 -15.08
C ASN A 16 -1.42 -8.20 -15.24
N LEU A 17 -0.18 -8.40 -15.70
CA LEU A 17 0.39 -9.73 -15.85
C LEU A 17 0.39 -10.52 -14.53
N ILE A 18 0.70 -9.88 -13.40
CA ILE A 18 0.68 -10.54 -12.09
C ILE A 18 -0.75 -10.94 -11.75
N LEU A 19 -1.72 -10.04 -11.86
CA LEU A 19 -3.11 -10.34 -11.51
C LEU A 19 -3.71 -11.45 -12.38
N ASP A 20 -3.46 -11.41 -13.69
CA ASP A 20 -4.00 -12.37 -14.66
C ASP A 20 -3.38 -13.77 -14.53
N ASN A 21 -2.15 -13.86 -14.00
CA ASN A 21 -1.40 -15.13 -13.88
C ASN A 21 -1.25 -15.61 -12.43
N SER A 22 -1.78 -14.90 -11.44
CA SER A 22 -1.77 -15.35 -10.04
C SER A 22 -2.94 -16.29 -9.78
N ILE A 23 -2.67 -17.40 -9.09
CA ILE A 23 -3.71 -18.34 -8.64
C ILE A 23 -4.74 -17.63 -7.75
N SER A 24 -4.25 -16.77 -6.86
CA SER A 24 -5.06 -15.91 -6.01
C SER A 24 -4.30 -14.64 -5.62
N TRP A 25 -5.02 -13.57 -5.37
CA TRP A 25 -4.49 -12.30 -4.90
C TRP A 25 -5.55 -11.54 -4.08
N GLY A 26 -5.10 -10.63 -3.24
CA GLY A 26 -5.97 -9.76 -2.44
C GLY A 26 -5.33 -8.37 -2.25
N ILE A 27 -6.17 -7.36 -2.08
CA ILE A 27 -5.77 -5.98 -1.76
C ILE A 27 -6.38 -5.62 -0.41
N GLY A 28 -5.54 -5.22 0.54
CA GLY A 28 -5.99 -4.68 1.81
C GLY A 28 -5.85 -3.17 1.87
N LEU A 29 -6.92 -2.50 2.27
CA LEU A 29 -6.96 -1.05 2.48
C LEU A 29 -7.36 -0.76 3.92
N VAL A 30 -6.69 0.23 4.51
CA VAL A 30 -6.99 0.72 5.86
C VAL A 30 -7.12 2.23 5.78
N ALA A 31 -8.23 2.74 6.30
CA ALA A 31 -8.57 4.15 6.25
C ALA A 31 -7.60 5.00 7.12
N PRO A 32 -7.37 6.29 6.78
CA PRO A 32 -6.49 7.17 7.54
C PRO A 32 -6.86 7.31 9.01
N GLU A 33 -8.15 7.27 9.34
CA GLU A 33 -8.65 7.37 10.71
C GLU A 33 -8.16 6.19 11.55
N ILE A 34 -8.20 4.99 10.98
CA ILE A 34 -7.66 3.79 11.63
C ILE A 34 -6.14 3.91 11.77
N ILE A 35 -5.43 4.42 10.76
CA ILE A 35 -3.98 4.66 10.87
C ILE A 35 -3.65 5.61 12.02
N ASP A 36 -4.43 6.67 12.19
CA ASP A 36 -4.28 7.64 13.26
C ASP A 36 -4.57 7.01 14.64
N GLU A 37 -5.51 6.06 14.71
CA GLU A 37 -5.88 5.34 15.93
C GLU A 37 -4.85 4.28 16.35
N ILE A 38 -4.47 3.38 15.44
CA ILE A 38 -3.68 2.18 15.77
C ILE A 38 -2.21 2.28 15.37
N ASN A 39 -1.77 3.41 14.83
CA ASN A 39 -0.46 3.67 14.22
C ASN A 39 -0.20 2.94 12.88
N ILE A 40 0.83 3.39 12.15
CA ILE A 40 1.14 2.90 10.79
C ILE A 40 1.62 1.45 10.75
N LEU A 41 2.29 0.95 11.80
CA LEU A 41 2.76 -0.43 11.83
C LEU A 41 1.59 -1.40 11.95
N ASN A 42 0.70 -1.17 12.93
CA ASN A 42 -0.46 -2.04 13.11
C ASN A 42 -1.48 -1.89 11.97
N ALA A 43 -1.65 -0.69 11.42
CA ALA A 43 -2.46 -0.50 10.22
C ALA A 43 -1.88 -1.25 9.00
N THR A 44 -0.55 -1.36 8.90
CA THR A 44 0.09 -2.17 7.86
C THR A 44 -0.19 -3.66 8.08
N LYS A 45 -0.06 -4.17 9.31
CA LYS A 45 -0.42 -5.57 9.66
C LYS A 45 -1.91 -5.86 9.37
N LYS A 46 -2.80 -4.92 9.69
CA LYS A 46 -4.24 -5.01 9.41
C LYS A 46 -4.53 -5.04 7.91
N ALA A 47 -3.87 -4.19 7.12
CA ALA A 47 -3.98 -4.23 5.66
C ALA A 47 -3.48 -5.57 5.08
N MET A 48 -2.38 -6.12 5.60
CA MET A 48 -1.90 -7.45 5.19
C MET A 48 -2.91 -8.55 5.51
N THR A 49 -3.54 -8.51 6.68
CA THR A 49 -4.58 -9.46 7.09
C THR A 49 -5.77 -9.43 6.14
N ILE A 50 -6.29 -8.23 5.82
CA ILE A 50 -7.38 -8.07 4.84
C ILE A 50 -6.99 -8.63 3.46
N ALA A 51 -5.75 -8.39 3.02
CA ALA A 51 -5.26 -8.92 1.75
C ALA A 51 -5.16 -10.45 1.74
N ILE A 52 -4.78 -11.06 2.87
CA ILE A 52 -4.71 -12.51 3.05
C ILE A 52 -6.11 -13.13 3.01
N ASP A 53 -7.08 -12.54 3.72
CA ASP A 53 -8.46 -13.03 3.75
C ASP A 53 -9.10 -12.99 2.36
N ALA A 54 -8.91 -11.90 1.61
CA ALA A 54 -9.38 -11.80 0.23
C ALA A 54 -8.72 -12.86 -0.69
N ALA A 55 -7.43 -13.14 -0.51
CA ALA A 55 -6.75 -14.17 -1.29
C ALA A 55 -7.23 -15.59 -0.91
N LYS A 56 -7.58 -15.82 0.35
CA LYS A 56 -8.10 -17.12 0.82
C LYS A 56 -9.43 -17.51 0.18
N GLU A 57 -10.24 -16.55 -0.27
CA GLU A 57 -11.51 -16.84 -0.95
C GLU A 57 -11.35 -17.67 -2.23
N LYS A 58 -10.17 -17.67 -2.84
CA LYS A 58 -9.89 -18.38 -4.09
C LYS A 58 -8.95 -19.58 -3.95
N CYS A 59 -8.17 -19.65 -2.86
CA CYS A 59 -7.15 -20.69 -2.70
C CYS A 59 -6.74 -20.84 -1.23
N ASP A 60 -6.50 -22.07 -0.79
CA ASP A 60 -5.94 -22.35 0.53
C ASP A 60 -4.45 -21.97 0.59
N LEU A 61 -4.11 -21.07 1.51
CA LEU A 61 -2.74 -20.61 1.72
C LEU A 61 -2.05 -21.47 2.78
N GLN A 62 -0.95 -22.13 2.40
CA GLN A 62 -0.21 -23.05 3.28
C GLN A 62 0.97 -22.38 4.00
N HIS A 63 1.55 -21.32 3.42
CA HIS A 63 2.69 -20.60 4.00
C HIS A 63 2.73 -19.15 3.50
N LEU A 64 3.09 -18.21 4.38
CA LEU A 64 3.22 -16.78 4.06
C LEU A 64 4.68 -16.34 4.00
N LEU A 65 5.06 -15.64 2.93
CA LEU A 65 6.34 -14.95 2.86
C LEU A 65 6.08 -13.45 3.03
N ILE A 66 6.59 -12.84 4.10
CA ILE A 66 6.24 -11.47 4.49
C ILE A 66 7.51 -10.61 4.59
N ASP A 67 7.47 -9.38 4.06
CA ASP A 67 8.62 -8.47 4.12
C ASP A 67 8.75 -7.85 5.51
N ALA A 68 9.80 -8.25 6.23
CA ALA A 68 10.27 -7.66 7.49
C ALA A 68 9.27 -7.55 8.66
N VAL A 69 8.11 -8.23 8.61
CA VAL A 69 7.15 -8.32 9.73
C VAL A 69 6.57 -9.73 9.85
N SER A 70 5.86 -9.99 10.95
CA SER A 70 5.06 -11.19 11.21
C SER A 70 3.65 -10.78 11.67
N LEU A 71 2.66 -11.63 11.39
CA LEU A 71 1.26 -11.40 11.73
C LEU A 71 0.82 -12.37 12.83
N GLU A 72 0.79 -11.91 14.06
CA GLU A 72 0.53 -12.76 15.25
C GLU A 72 -0.88 -13.36 15.27
N GLU A 73 -1.85 -12.69 14.65
CA GLU A 73 -3.26 -13.12 14.61
C GLU A 73 -3.55 -14.14 13.49
N ILE A 74 -2.56 -14.50 12.67
CA ILE A 74 -2.73 -15.38 11.52
C ILE A 74 -2.09 -16.75 11.77
N ASP A 75 -2.93 -17.78 11.89
CA ASP A 75 -2.54 -19.18 12.07
C ASP A 75 -2.16 -19.88 10.76
N ILE A 76 -1.34 -19.21 9.94
CA ILE A 76 -0.70 -19.80 8.76
C ILE A 76 0.80 -19.71 9.01
N PRO A 77 1.58 -20.76 8.78
CA PRO A 77 3.04 -20.70 8.88
C PRO A 77 3.63 -19.51 8.09
N GLN A 78 4.58 -18.79 8.69
CA GLN A 78 5.11 -17.54 8.12
C GLN A 78 6.63 -17.53 8.12
N THR A 79 7.22 -16.98 7.06
CA THR A 79 8.64 -16.62 7.00
C THR A 79 8.76 -15.12 6.81
N SER A 80 9.26 -14.43 7.83
CA SER A 80 9.62 -13.01 7.70
C SER A 80 10.97 -12.88 7.00
N ILE A 81 11.02 -12.09 5.92
CA ILE A 81 12.21 -11.91 5.09
C ILE A 81 12.57 -10.44 5.07
N ILE A 82 13.74 -10.08 5.62
CA ILE A 82 14.27 -8.71 5.50
C ILE A 82 14.65 -8.43 4.05
N LYS A 83 14.10 -7.34 3.49
CA LYS A 83 14.22 -6.97 2.05
C LYS A 83 13.64 -8.07 1.17
N GLY A 84 12.46 -8.55 1.54
CA GLY A 84 11.78 -9.66 0.89
C GLY A 84 11.53 -9.43 -0.60
N ASP A 85 11.23 -8.18 -1.00
CA ASP A 85 11.02 -7.80 -2.40
C ASP A 85 12.25 -8.04 -3.30
N ALA A 86 13.46 -8.05 -2.72
CA ALA A 86 14.68 -8.36 -3.44
C ALA A 86 14.97 -9.86 -3.52
N LYS A 87 14.41 -10.66 -2.61
CA LYS A 87 14.77 -12.07 -2.36
C LYS A 87 13.69 -13.08 -2.72
N SER A 88 12.43 -12.65 -2.83
CA SER A 88 11.28 -13.50 -3.12
C SER A 88 10.46 -12.92 -4.27
N VAL A 89 10.18 -13.76 -5.28
CA VAL A 89 9.35 -13.37 -6.42
C VAL A 89 7.92 -13.07 -5.98
N SER A 90 7.35 -13.83 -5.04
CA SER A 90 5.99 -13.59 -4.53
C SER A 90 5.90 -12.25 -3.79
N ILE A 91 6.90 -11.90 -2.97
CA ILE A 91 6.94 -10.59 -2.29
C ILE A 91 7.16 -9.46 -3.32
N ALA A 92 8.02 -9.67 -4.31
CA ALA A 92 8.21 -8.70 -5.38
C ALA A 92 6.92 -8.44 -6.18
N ALA A 93 6.16 -9.50 -6.49
CA ALA A 93 4.87 -9.40 -7.17
C ALA A 93 3.84 -8.64 -6.32
N ALA A 94 3.66 -9.03 -5.05
CA ALA A 94 2.75 -8.36 -4.12
C ALA A 94 3.08 -6.86 -3.95
N SER A 95 4.37 -6.52 -3.85
CA SER A 95 4.80 -5.12 -3.72
C SER A 95 4.57 -4.29 -4.98
N ILE A 96 4.66 -4.88 -6.19
CA ILE A 96 4.25 -4.22 -7.44
C ILE A 96 2.74 -3.95 -7.41
N VAL A 97 1.94 -4.97 -7.07
CA VAL A 97 0.48 -4.87 -6.99
C VAL A 97 0.06 -3.77 -6.03
N ALA A 98 0.57 -3.78 -4.79
CA ALA A 98 0.27 -2.76 -3.79
C ALA A 98 0.69 -1.34 -4.25
N LYS A 99 1.85 -1.20 -4.89
CA LYS A 99 2.35 0.10 -5.35
C LYS A 99 1.50 0.69 -6.46
N VAL A 100 1.20 -0.09 -7.50
CA VAL A 100 0.41 0.38 -8.65
C VAL A 100 -1.02 0.68 -8.20
N TYR A 101 -1.62 -0.18 -7.39
CA TYR A 101 -2.95 0.05 -6.84
C TYR A 101 -3.01 1.37 -6.05
N ARG A 102 -2.08 1.58 -5.10
CA ARG A 102 -2.02 2.79 -4.29
C ARG A 102 -1.80 4.05 -5.14
N ASP A 103 -0.92 3.99 -6.15
CA ASP A 103 -0.66 5.15 -7.00
C ASP A 103 -1.88 5.54 -7.84
N ASN A 104 -2.62 4.56 -8.35
CA ASN A 104 -3.88 4.78 -9.07
C ASN A 104 -4.95 5.38 -8.15
N LEU A 105 -5.05 4.89 -6.91
CA LEU A 105 -5.96 5.45 -5.91
C LEU A 105 -5.68 6.93 -5.65
N MET A 106 -4.41 7.31 -5.50
CA MET A 106 -4.03 8.72 -5.30
C MET A 106 -4.29 9.60 -6.54
N ILE A 107 -4.16 9.04 -7.76
CA ILE A 107 -4.55 9.74 -8.99
C ILE A 107 -6.05 9.96 -9.03
N ASN A 108 -6.86 9.01 -8.58
CA ASN A 108 -8.31 9.20 -8.50
C ASN A 108 -8.67 10.24 -7.45
N TYR A 109 -8.03 10.21 -6.27
CA TYR A 109 -8.20 11.25 -5.26
C TYR A 109 -7.74 12.63 -5.72
N SER A 110 -6.84 12.76 -6.68
CA SER A 110 -6.49 14.09 -7.22
C SER A 110 -7.64 14.74 -7.99
N LYS A 111 -8.58 13.94 -8.50
CA LYS A 111 -9.79 14.42 -9.19
C LYS A 111 -10.85 14.87 -8.18
N GLU A 112 -11.00 14.10 -7.10
CA GLU A 112 -11.94 14.39 -6.00
C GLU A 112 -11.46 15.57 -5.14
N TYR A 113 -10.15 15.63 -4.87
CA TYR A 113 -9.49 16.64 -4.05
C TYR A 113 -8.43 17.38 -4.89
N PRO A 114 -8.84 18.33 -5.75
CA PRO A 114 -7.90 19.06 -6.59
C PRO A 114 -7.07 20.08 -5.78
N GLY A 115 -5.83 20.31 -6.19
CA GLY A 115 -4.92 21.32 -5.59
C GLY A 115 -3.85 20.79 -4.65
N TYR A 116 -3.88 19.51 -4.30
CA TYR A 116 -2.86 18.88 -3.44
C TYR A 116 -1.76 18.17 -4.24
N ALA A 117 -1.85 18.16 -5.57
CA ALA A 117 -0.94 17.47 -6.51
C ALA A 117 -0.78 15.96 -6.24
N PHE A 118 -1.86 15.30 -5.78
CA PHE A 118 -1.84 13.87 -5.44
C PHE A 118 -1.46 12.97 -6.61
N GLU A 119 -1.77 13.36 -7.85
CA GLU A 119 -1.37 12.66 -9.06
C GLU A 119 0.15 12.63 -9.26
N LYS A 120 0.88 13.58 -8.68
CA LYS A 120 2.35 13.64 -8.75
C LYS A 120 2.99 13.10 -7.48
N ASN A 121 2.55 13.57 -6.32
CA ASN A 121 3.20 13.26 -5.04
C ASN A 121 2.64 12.03 -4.33
N LYS A 122 1.53 11.43 -4.78
CA LYS A 122 0.93 10.22 -4.19
C LYS A 122 0.69 10.31 -2.68
N GLY A 123 0.41 11.53 -2.18
CA GLY A 123 0.18 11.84 -0.77
C GLY A 123 1.45 12.07 0.07
N TYR A 124 2.65 12.03 -0.52
CA TYR A 124 3.89 12.37 0.18
C TYR A 124 3.96 13.87 0.46
N GLY A 125 4.56 14.26 1.60
CA GLY A 125 4.67 15.64 2.08
C GLY A 125 5.63 16.51 1.26
N THR A 126 5.26 16.82 0.03
CA THR A 126 6.00 17.72 -0.87
C THR A 126 5.61 19.18 -0.64
N LYS A 127 6.42 20.13 -1.11
CA LYS A 127 6.07 21.57 -1.06
C LYS A 127 4.70 21.86 -1.68
N ALA A 128 4.38 21.23 -2.82
CA ALA A 128 3.08 21.37 -3.47
C ALA A 128 1.92 20.80 -2.64
N HIS A 129 2.14 19.68 -1.95
CA HIS A 129 1.14 19.09 -1.05
C HIS A 129 0.84 20.02 0.13
N TYR A 130 1.89 20.51 0.80
CA TYR A 130 1.72 21.42 1.94
C TYR A 130 1.13 22.77 1.53
N LYS A 131 1.43 23.26 0.32
CA LYS A 131 0.74 24.43 -0.24
C LYS A 131 -0.77 24.17 -0.36
N GLY A 132 -1.17 23.02 -0.90
CA GLY A 132 -2.58 22.62 -0.96
C GLY A 132 -3.24 22.56 0.41
N ILE A 133 -2.58 21.98 1.42
CA ILE A 133 -3.07 21.93 2.80
C ILE A 133 -3.23 23.36 3.37
N SER A 134 -2.25 24.23 3.15
CA SER A 134 -2.29 25.62 3.61
C SER A 134 -3.43 26.43 2.97
N GLU A 135 -3.73 26.21 1.69
CA GLU A 135 -4.73 26.97 0.94
C GLU A 135 -6.15 26.41 1.10
N LYS A 136 -6.30 25.10 1.31
CA LYS A 136 -7.59 24.40 1.23
C LYS A 136 -7.95 23.59 2.48
N GLY A 137 -7.06 23.51 3.47
CA GLY A 137 -7.22 22.67 4.65
C GLY A 137 -6.87 21.22 4.40
N ILE A 138 -7.14 20.37 5.39
CA ILE A 138 -6.99 18.90 5.26
C ILE A 138 -8.25 18.28 4.66
N THR A 139 -8.09 17.12 4.02
CA THR A 139 -9.19 16.30 3.48
C THR A 139 -9.34 15.01 4.29
N PRO A 140 -10.46 14.26 4.15
CA PRO A 140 -10.65 12.98 4.84
C PRO A 140 -9.52 11.96 4.60
N ILE A 141 -8.84 12.03 3.46
CA ILE A 141 -7.76 11.08 3.13
C ILE A 141 -6.42 11.40 3.81
N HIS A 142 -6.31 12.51 4.57
CA HIS A 142 -5.10 12.87 5.28
C HIS A 142 -5.00 12.15 6.63
N ARG A 143 -3.77 11.73 6.98
CA ARG A 143 -3.44 11.15 8.29
C ARG A 143 -3.09 12.28 9.26
N LYS A 144 -4.01 12.62 10.16
CA LYS A 144 -3.86 13.78 11.07
C LYS A 144 -2.67 13.59 12.00
N SER A 145 -2.41 12.36 12.45
CA SER A 145 -1.27 12.04 13.33
C SER A 145 0.10 12.31 12.68
N PHE A 146 0.17 12.45 11.35
CA PHE A 146 1.38 12.75 10.59
C PHE A 146 1.55 14.26 10.33
N LEU A 147 0.52 15.07 10.57
CA LEU A 147 0.48 16.51 10.27
C LEU A 147 0.68 17.41 11.50
N LYS A 148 1.17 16.87 12.63
CA LYS A 148 1.37 17.58 13.92
C LYS A 148 2.24 18.85 13.88
N LYS A 149 2.93 19.11 12.76
CA LYS A 149 3.76 20.32 12.58
C LYS A 149 3.01 21.45 11.86
N ILE A 150 1.77 21.19 11.46
CA ILE A 150 0.97 22.05 10.57
C ILE A 150 -0.46 22.19 11.13
N LEU A 151 -0.97 21.15 11.77
CA LEU A 151 -2.08 21.20 12.72
C LEU A 151 -1.54 21.53 14.11
#